data_AF-A0AAD2Z7T9-F1
#
_entry.id   AF-A0AAD2Z7T9-F1
#
_cell.length_a   1.000
_cell.length_b   1.000
_cell.length_c   1.000
_cell.angle_alpha   90.00
_cell.angle_beta   90.00
_cell.angle_gamma   90.00
#
_symmetry.space_group_name_H-M   'P 1'
#
loop_
_entity.id
_entity.type
_entity.pdbx_description
1 polymer ?
#
loop_
_entity_poly.entity_id
_entity_poly.type
_entity_poly.pdbx_seq_one_letter_code
_entity_poly.pdbx_strand_id
1 'polypeptide(L)' 'MTKKTVHSQITRTQIYRAVASSTAIETGASVQKTEQQLKQNQAQAKAVGLAR' A
#
# COMPACT_ATOMS: atom_id res chain seq x y z
N MET A 1 25.12 -27.45 1.59
CA MET A 1 25.00 -26.01 1.94
C MET A 1 23.53 -25.63 1.97
N THR A 2 22.91 -25.56 3.15
CA THR A 2 21.51 -25.13 3.28
C THR A 2 21.46 -23.61 3.26
N LYS A 3 21.01 -23.03 2.14
CA LYS A 3 20.70 -21.59 2.08
C LYS A 3 19.52 -21.35 3.03
N LYS A 4 19.81 -20.85 4.24
CA LYS A 4 18.77 -20.26 5.10
C LYS A 4 18.20 -19.07 4.31
N THR A 5 17.02 -19.26 3.73
CA THR A 5 16.22 -18.15 3.21
C THR A 5 15.86 -17.28 4.39
N VAL A 6 16.64 -16.24 4.62
CA VAL A 6 16.25 -15.14 5.50
C VAL A 6 14.90 -14.64 5.01
N HIS A 7 13.85 -14.88 5.77
CA HIS A 7 12.55 -14.27 5.49
C HIS A 7 12.74 -12.77 5.64
N SER A 8 12.86 -12.08 4.51
CA SER A 8 12.86 -10.62 4.47
C SER A 8 11.53 -10.16 5.06
N GLN A 9 11.59 -9.41 6.15
CA GLN A 9 10.41 -8.95 6.83
C GLN A 9 9.62 -8.05 5.87
N ILE A 10 8.37 -8.42 5.58
CA ILE A 10 7.52 -7.67 4.66
C ILE A 10 7.24 -6.30 5.29
N THR A 11 7.66 -5.25 4.59
CA THR A 11 7.44 -3.87 5.04
C THR A 11 6.01 -3.43 4.75
N ARG A 12 5.46 -2.51 5.56
CA ARG A 12 4.13 -1.90 5.29
C ARG A 12 4.03 -1.31 3.88
N THR A 13 5.13 -0.73 3.39
CA THR A 13 5.21 -0.18 2.03
C THR A 13 4.98 -1.24 0.96
N GLN A 14 5.52 -2.46 1.14
CA GLN A 14 5.29 -3.56 0.20
C GLN A 14 3.83 -4.01 0.23
N ILE A 15 3.21 -4.07 1.41
CA ILE A 15 1.78 -4.38 1.56
C ILE A 15 0.93 -3.32 0.87
N TYR A 16 1.19 -2.04 1.11
CA TYR A 16 0.46 -0.94 0.47
C TYR A 16 0.59 -0.95 -1.06
N ARG A 17 1.80 -1.24 -1.57
CA ARG A 17 2.01 -1.39 -3.02
C ARG A 17 1.23 -2.56 -3.60
N ALA A 18 1.19 -3.71 -2.91
CA ALA A 18 0.42 -4.86 -3.38
C ALA A 18 -1.08 -4.56 -3.45
N VAL A 19 -1.64 -3.92 -2.41
CA VAL A 19 -3.05 -3.50 -2.38
C VAL A 19 -3.35 -2.46 -3.47
N ALA A 20 -2.48 -1.45 -3.63
CA ALA A 20 -2.67 -0.45 -4.68
C ALA A 20 -2.65 -1.09 -6.08
N SER A 21 -1.77 -2.07 -6.31
CA SER A 21 -1.70 -2.81 -7.57
C SER A 21 -2.95 -3.67 -7.80
N SER A 22 -3.45 -4.40 -6.81
CA SER A 22 -4.67 -5.20 -6.97
C SER A 22 -5.88 -4.32 -7.26
N THR A 23 -6.00 -3.18 -6.58
CA THR A 23 -7.08 -2.22 -6.83
C THR A 23 -6.95 -1.59 -8.22
N ALA A 24 -5.74 -1.26 -8.67
CA ALA A 24 -5.51 -0.74 -10.01
C ALA A 24 -5.92 -1.74 -11.12
N ILE A 25 -5.64 -3.03 -10.92
CA ILE A 25 -6.08 -4.09 -11.83
C ILE A 25 -7.61 -4.21 -11.84
N GLU A 26 -8.24 -4.21 -10.67
CA GLU A 26 -9.69 -4.37 -10.53
C GLU A 26 -10.47 -3.17 -11.08
N THR A 27 -9.99 -1.94 -10.82
CA THR A 27 -10.68 -0.70 -11.22
C THR A 27 -10.24 -0.14 -12.57
N GLY A 28 -9.16 -0.68 -13.16
CA GLY A 28 -8.56 -0.15 -14.39
C GLY A 28 -7.87 1.22 -14.22
N ALA A 29 -7.80 1.75 -13.00
CA ALA A 29 -7.09 2.99 -12.70
C ALA A 29 -5.58 2.76 -12.62
N SER A 30 -4.78 3.79 -12.94
CA SER A 30 -3.32 3.67 -12.80
C SER A 30 -2.91 3.54 -11.33
N VAL A 31 -1.86 2.74 -11.07
CA VAL A 31 -1.31 2.55 -9.71
C VAL A 31 -0.96 3.89 -9.06
N GLN A 32 -0.36 4.83 -9.82
CA GLN A 32 -0.04 6.17 -9.32
C GLN A 32 -1.28 6.93 -8.83
N LYS A 33 -2.41 6.83 -9.55
CA LYS A 33 -3.65 7.49 -9.15
C LYS A 33 -4.18 6.88 -7.84
N THR A 34 -4.15 5.56 -7.71
CA THR A 34 -4.56 4.85 -6.49
C THR A 34 -3.67 5.20 -5.30
N GLU A 35 -2.34 5.27 -5.48
CA GLU A 35 -1.41 5.69 -4.44
C GLU A 35 -1.65 7.14 -4.00
N GLN A 36 -1.90 8.04 -4.96
CA GLN A 36 -2.21 9.44 -4.69
C GLN A 36 -3.52 9.58 -3.89
N GLN A 37 -4.55 8.81 -4.27
CA GLN A 37 -5.84 8.80 -3.58
C GLN A 37 -5.71 8.26 -2.16
N LEU A 38 -4.95 7.18 -1.96
CA LEU A 38 -4.64 6.61 -0.64
C LEU A 38 -3.98 7.65 0.28
N LYS A 39 -3.03 8.41 -0.25
CA LYS A 39 -2.35 9.47 0.52
C LYS A 39 -3.30 10.59 0.93
N GLN A 40 -4.19 11.01 0.04
CA GLN A 40 -5.22 12.01 0.34
C GLN A 40 -6.21 11.51 1.39
N ASN A 41 -6.71 10.28 1.21
CA ASN A 41 -7.63 9.66 2.16
C ASN A 41 -7.00 9.51 3.54
N GLN A 42 -5.70 9.17 3.61
CA GLN A 42 -4.97 9.11 4.88
C GLN A 42 -4.85 10.49 5.53
N ALA A 43 -4.55 11.54 4.75
CA ALA A 43 -4.48 12.90 5.27
C ALA A 43 -5.84 13.38 5.79
N GLN A 44 -6.93 13.09 5.07
CA GLN A 44 -8.29 13.39 5.50
C GLN A 44 -8.65 12.62 6.77
N ALA A 45 -8.38 11.32 6.82
CA ALA A 45 -8.63 10.48 7.98
C ALA A 45 -7.86 10.97 9.22
N LYS A 46 -6.64 11.50 9.05
CA LYS A 46 -5.90 12.16 10.12
C LYS A 46 -6.54 13.46 10.55
N ALA A 47 -6.97 14.30 9.59
CA ALA A 47 -7.63 15.56 9.88
C ALA A 47 -8.94 15.37 10.67
N VAL A 48 -9.68 14.29 10.43
CA VAL A 48 -10.90 13.95 11.17
C VAL A 48 -10.67 13.01 12.37
N GLY A 49 -9.41 12.73 12.74
CA GLY A 49 -9.07 11.89 13.90
C GLY A 49 -9.39 10.40 13.77
N LEU A 50 -9.77 9.94 12.57
CA LEU A 50 -10.08 8.54 12.26
C LEU A 50 -8.82 7.70 12.02
N ALA A 51 -7.69 8.34 11.69
CA ALA A 51 -6.40 7.70 11.52
C ALA A 51 -5.33 8.38 12.38
N ARG A 52 -4.36 7.59 12.84
CA ARG A 52 -3.24 8.01 13.69
C ARG A 52 -1.97 8.08 12.84
#